data_AF-A0ABC8C9G6-F1
#
_entry.id   AF-A0ABC8C9G6-F1
#
_cell.length_a   1.000
_cell.length_b   1.000
_cell.length_c   1.000
_cell.angle_alpha   90.00
_cell.angle_beta   90.00
_cell.angle_gamma   90.00
#
_symmetry.space_group_name_H-M   'P 1'
#
loop_
_entity.id
_entity.type
_entity.pdbx_description
1 polymer ?
#
loop_
_entity_poly.entity_id
_entity_poly.type
_entity_poly.pdbx_seq_one_letter_code
_entity_poly.pdbx_strand_id
1 'polypeptide(L)'
;MNDTLKIGIGGTAVDLICIGAFVGFYPSYRVYSAKMYGEAELAQATQNKQIIVQQAQAEKEAEILKTQGTAEANKIIGNSLAGNEAYLRWLWINKLDSDSNGKTVVYVPTDGMVPQLETGRVGAGAVK
;
A
#
# COMPACT_ATOMS: atom_id res chain seq x y z
N MET A 1 -52.85 -40.94 -54.75
CA MET A 1 -51.40 -40.71 -54.86
C MET A 1 -51.00 -39.23 -54.78
N ASN A 2 -51.93 -38.31 -54.44
CA ASN A 2 -51.66 -36.86 -54.45
C ASN A 2 -51.51 -36.26 -53.03
N ASP A 3 -51.95 -36.97 -51.99
CA ASP A 3 -51.87 -36.47 -50.60
C ASP A 3 -50.53 -36.76 -49.93
N THR A 4 -49.88 -37.88 -50.24
CA THR A 4 -48.50 -38.17 -49.79
C THR A 4 -47.48 -37.24 -50.43
N LEU A 5 -47.72 -36.80 -51.67
CA LEU A 5 -46.86 -35.83 -52.38
C LEU A 5 -47.01 -34.40 -51.80
N LYS A 6 -48.22 -34.00 -51.41
CA LYS A 6 -48.47 -32.69 -50.78
C LYS A 6 -47.87 -32.59 -49.38
N ILE A 7 -47.94 -33.66 -48.57
CA ILE A 7 -47.33 -33.70 -47.23
C ILE A 7 -45.79 -33.65 -47.35
N GLY A 8 -45.20 -34.32 -48.34
CA GLY A 8 -43.76 -34.25 -48.61
C GLY A 8 -43.27 -32.85 -49.02
N ILE A 9 -43.97 -32.20 -49.96
CA ILE A 9 -43.61 -30.84 -50.42
C ILE A 9 -43.85 -29.81 -49.31
N GLY A 10 -44.93 -29.95 -48.54
CA GLY A 10 -45.22 -29.09 -47.39
C GLY A 10 -44.14 -29.15 -46.30
N GLY A 11 -43.62 -30.34 -45.99
CA GLY A 11 -42.51 -30.50 -45.03
C GLY A 11 -41.23 -29.80 -45.49
N THR A 12 -40.83 -30.00 -46.75
CA THR A 12 -39.61 -29.37 -47.29
C THR A 12 -39.69 -27.84 -47.35
N ALA A 13 -40.88 -27.28 -47.58
CA ALA A 13 -41.08 -25.84 -47.57
C ALA A 13 -40.94 -25.24 -46.16
N VAL A 14 -41.40 -25.93 -45.12
CA VAL A 14 -41.25 -25.49 -43.73
C VAL A 14 -39.78 -25.49 -43.30
N ASP A 15 -39.03 -26.55 -43.66
CA ASP A 15 -37.60 -26.63 -43.34
C ASP A 15 -36.79 -25.49 -44.00
N LEU A 16 -37.10 -25.16 -45.26
CA LEU A 16 -36.44 -24.05 -45.95
C LEU A 16 -36.75 -22.69 -45.31
N ILE A 17 -37.97 -22.49 -44.81
CA ILE A 17 -38.36 -21.26 -44.10
C ILE A 17 -37.62 -21.17 -42.76
N CYS A 18 -37.51 -22.27 -42.01
CA CYS A 18 -36.76 -22.33 -40.76
C CYS A 18 -35.27 -22.02 -40.97
N ILE A 19 -34.65 -22.57 -42.02
CA ILE A 19 -33.25 -22.29 -42.36
C ILE A 19 -33.08 -20.83 -42.77
N GLY A 20 -33.99 -20.27 -43.58
CA GLY A 20 -33.95 -18.86 -43.97
C GLY A 20 -34.06 -17.91 -42.78
N ALA A 21 -34.95 -18.21 -41.82
CA ALA A 21 -35.09 -17.45 -40.58
C ALA A 21 -33.82 -17.55 -39.70
N PHE A 22 -33.22 -18.73 -39.60
CA PHE A 22 -31.98 -18.94 -38.83
C PHE A 22 -30.80 -18.18 -39.44
N VAL A 23 -30.64 -18.22 -40.77
CA VAL A 23 -29.59 -17.48 -41.49
C VAL A 23 -29.78 -15.97 -41.38
N GLY A 24 -31.03 -15.48 -41.40
CA GLY A 24 -31.34 -14.06 -41.19
C GLY A 24 -31.11 -13.58 -39.75
N PHE A 25 -31.32 -14.45 -38.76
CA PHE A 25 -31.16 -14.12 -37.34
C PHE A 25 -29.69 -14.20 -36.87
N TYR A 26 -28.89 -15.07 -37.47
CA TYR A 26 -27.47 -15.29 -37.14
C TYR A 26 -26.58 -14.02 -37.15
N PRO A 27 -26.60 -13.13 -38.16
CA PRO A 27 -25.78 -11.93 -38.16
C PRO A 27 -26.19 -10.93 -37.07
N SER A 28 -27.49 -10.83 -36.77
CA SER A 28 -28.03 -9.95 -35.73
C SER A 28 -27.59 -10.40 -34.33
N TYR A 29 -27.59 -11.71 -34.07
CA TYR A 29 -27.12 -12.26 -32.80
C TYR A 29 -25.63 -11.99 -32.56
N ARG A 30 -24.80 -12.10 -33.61
CA ARG A 30 -23.35 -11.84 -33.53
C ARG A 30 -23.01 -10.38 -33.20
N VAL A 31 -23.77 -9.42 -33.72
CA VAL A 31 -23.58 -7.99 -33.40
C VAL A 31 -24.05 -7.69 -31.98
N TYR A 32 -25.16 -8.28 -31.55
CA TYR A 32 -25.65 -8.12 -30.18
C TYR A 32 -24.65 -8.69 -29.16
N SER A 33 -24.12 -9.89 -29.39
CA SER A 33 -23.11 -10.49 -28.51
C SER A 33 -21.83 -9.64 -28.45
N ALA A 34 -21.38 -9.08 -29.58
CA ALA A 34 -20.21 -8.20 -29.62
C ALA A 34 -20.43 -6.89 -28.85
N LYS A 35 -21.62 -6.29 -28.93
CA LYS A 35 -21.97 -5.09 -28.16
C LYS A 35 -22.02 -5.37 -26.66
N MET A 36 -22.71 -6.44 -26.25
CA MET A 36 -22.78 -6.84 -24.84
C MET A 36 -21.39 -7.13 -24.26
N TYR A 37 -20.49 -7.72 -25.06
CA TYR A 37 -19.11 -7.94 -24.65
C TYR A 37 -18.35 -6.63 -24.42
N GLY A 38 -18.43 -5.68 -25.35
CA GLY A 38 -17.77 -4.37 -25.19
C GLY A 38 -18.33 -3.55 -24.02
N GLU A 39 -19.64 -3.58 -23.81
CA GLU A 39 -20.28 -2.93 -22.65
C GLU A 39 -19.86 -3.58 -21.33
N ALA A 40 -19.76 -4.91 -21.29
CA ALA A 40 -19.27 -5.64 -20.12
C ALA A 40 -17.81 -5.31 -19.81
N GLU A 41 -16.95 -5.22 -20.82
CA GLU A 41 -15.53 -4.88 -20.66
C GLU A 41 -15.36 -3.43 -20.14
N LEU A 42 -16.12 -2.47 -20.67
CA LEU A 42 -16.11 -1.09 -20.20
C LEU A 42 -16.63 -0.97 -18.77
N ALA A 43 -17.70 -1.71 -18.43
CA ALA A 43 -18.24 -1.74 -17.08
C ALA A 43 -17.24 -2.33 -16.09
N GLN A 44 -16.56 -3.42 -16.45
CA GLN A 44 -15.49 -4.02 -15.63
C GLN A 44 -14.30 -3.08 -15.46
N ALA A 45 -13.84 -2.42 -16.52
CA ALA A 45 -12.75 -1.46 -16.45
C ALA A 45 -13.11 -0.29 -15.52
N THR A 46 -14.33 0.22 -15.61
CA THR A 46 -14.83 1.31 -14.75
C THR A 46 -14.88 0.89 -13.29
N GLN A 47 -15.45 -0.28 -12.99
CA GLN A 47 -15.50 -0.81 -11.63
C GLN A 47 -14.09 -1.04 -11.07
N ASN A 48 -13.18 -1.60 -11.87
CA ASN A 48 -11.80 -1.83 -11.43
C ASN A 48 -11.10 -0.50 -11.07
N LYS A 49 -11.29 0.56 -11.87
CA LYS A 49 -10.77 1.89 -11.54
C LYS A 49 -11.37 2.43 -10.24
N GLN A 50 -12.67 2.26 -10.02
CA GLN A 50 -13.32 2.69 -8.78
C GLN A 50 -12.78 1.96 -7.55
N ILE A 51 -12.58 0.64 -7.65
CA ILE A 51 -11.98 -0.17 -6.58
C ILE A 51 -10.58 0.33 -6.24
N ILE A 52 -9.73 0.60 -7.25
CA ILE A 52 -8.37 1.10 -7.04
C ILE A 52 -8.39 2.47 -6.34
N VAL A 53 -9.29 3.37 -6.74
CA VAL A 53 -9.40 4.69 -6.10
C VAL A 53 -9.88 4.59 -4.67
N GLN A 54 -10.89 3.75 -4.40
CA GLN A 54 -11.39 3.52 -3.05
C GLN A 54 -10.32 2.88 -2.16
N GLN A 55 -9.58 1.92 -2.69
CA GLN A 55 -8.48 1.28 -1.99
C GLN A 55 -7.37 2.29 -1.66
N ALA A 56 -6.94 3.10 -2.63
CA ALA A 56 -5.93 4.12 -2.42
C ALA A 56 -6.38 5.19 -1.40
N GLN A 57 -7.66 5.56 -1.41
CA GLN A 57 -8.22 6.48 -0.42
C GLN A 57 -8.24 5.86 0.98
N ALA A 58 -8.65 4.60 1.10
CA ALA A 58 -8.66 3.87 2.37
C ALA A 58 -7.24 3.72 2.95
N GLU A 59 -6.26 3.41 2.11
CA GLU A 59 -4.85 3.32 2.51
C GLU A 59 -4.31 4.66 3.02
N LYS A 60 -4.63 5.75 2.31
CA LYS A 60 -4.26 7.12 2.73
C LYS A 60 -4.87 7.48 4.09
N GLU A 61 -6.14 7.20 4.30
CA GLU A 61 -6.83 7.48 5.56
C GLU A 61 -6.27 6.64 6.72
N ALA A 62 -5.96 5.37 6.47
CA ALA A 62 -5.32 4.49 7.44
C ALA A 62 -3.92 4.99 7.85
N GLU A 63 -3.13 5.48 6.89
CA GLU A 63 -1.80 6.03 7.18
C GLU A 63 -1.87 7.34 7.99
N ILE A 64 -2.84 8.21 7.69
CA ILE A 64 -3.08 9.43 8.46
C ILE A 64 -3.44 9.09 9.90
N LEU A 65 -4.40 8.17 10.11
CA LEU A 65 -4.83 7.77 11.44
C LEU A 65 -3.69 7.15 12.25
N LYS A 66 -2.90 6.28 11.63
CA LYS A 66 -1.71 5.67 12.25
C LYS A 66 -0.69 6.73 12.65
N THR A 67 -0.40 7.68 11.78
CA THR A 67 0.59 8.74 12.03
C THR A 67 0.10 9.69 13.12
N GLN A 68 -1.19 10.04 13.11
CA GLN A 68 -1.83 10.84 14.17
C GLN A 68 -1.76 10.13 15.52
N GLY A 69 -2.14 8.85 15.59
CA GLY A 69 -2.06 8.08 16.83
C GLY A 69 -0.63 7.97 17.36
N THR A 70 0.36 7.83 16.47
CA THR A 70 1.78 7.82 16.85
C THR A 70 2.23 9.20 17.36
N ALA A 71 1.80 10.29 16.71
CA ALA A 71 2.14 11.65 17.12
C ALA A 71 1.52 12.02 18.47
N GLU A 72 0.27 11.65 18.70
CA GLU A 72 -0.42 11.85 19.98
C GLU A 72 0.23 11.03 21.09
N ALA A 73 0.54 9.76 20.84
CA ALA A 73 1.27 8.92 21.79
C ALA A 73 2.64 9.53 22.13
N ASN A 74 3.40 9.98 21.13
CA ASN A 74 4.69 10.64 21.35
C ASN A 74 4.56 11.95 22.14
N LYS A 75 3.51 12.73 21.89
CA LYS A 75 3.23 13.97 22.64
C LYS A 75 2.91 13.68 24.10
N ILE A 76 2.09 12.66 24.38
CA ILE A 76 1.76 12.22 25.74
C ILE A 76 3.01 11.73 26.47
N ILE A 77 3.81 10.88 25.83
CA ILE A 77 5.06 10.36 26.40
C ILE A 77 6.03 11.52 26.66
N GLY A 78 6.24 12.41 25.69
CA GLY A 78 7.11 13.59 25.85
C GLY A 78 6.70 14.48 27.02
N ASN A 79 5.40 14.80 27.13
CA ASN A 79 4.88 15.57 28.26
C ASN A 79 5.01 14.82 29.61
N SER A 80 4.80 13.50 29.62
CA SER A 80 4.97 12.67 30.82
C SER A 80 6.43 12.57 31.28
N LEU A 81 7.39 12.67 30.35
CA LEU A 81 8.81 12.56 30.64
C LEU A 81 9.46 13.91 31.00
N ALA A 82 8.95 15.02 30.47
CA ALA A 82 9.53 16.36 30.63
C ALA A 82 9.61 16.86 32.09
N GLY A 83 8.82 16.30 33.01
CA GLY A 83 8.78 16.72 34.41
C GLY A 83 9.42 15.76 35.41
N ASN A 84 10.03 14.65 34.97
CA ASN A 84 10.45 13.59 35.88
C ASN A 84 11.85 13.03 35.56
N GLU A 85 12.89 13.78 35.96
CA GLU A 85 14.30 13.34 35.87
C GLU A 85 14.55 12.01 36.61
N ALA A 86 13.90 11.79 37.76
CA ALA A 86 14.08 10.56 38.53
C ALA A 86 13.59 9.33 37.77
N TYR A 87 12.46 9.45 37.06
CA TYR A 87 11.91 8.40 36.21
C TYR A 87 12.78 8.16 34.96
N LEU A 88 13.28 9.21 34.31
CA LEU A 88 14.22 9.08 33.19
C LEU A 88 15.51 8.37 33.62
N ARG A 89 16.04 8.72 34.80
CA ARG A 89 17.23 8.09 35.36
C ARG A 89 16.98 6.62 35.73
N TRP A 90 15.83 6.31 36.32
CA TRP A 90 15.43 4.93 36.59
C TRP A 90 15.26 4.12 35.29
N LEU A 91 14.57 4.66 34.28
CA LEU A 91 14.36 4.02 32.99
C LEU A 91 15.70 3.74 32.30
N TRP A 92 16.64 4.68 32.36
CA TRP A 92 17.99 4.51 31.82
C TRP A 92 18.76 3.38 32.52
N ILE A 93 18.77 3.36 33.85
CA ILE A 93 19.41 2.29 34.64
C ILE A 93 18.76 0.94 34.32
N ASN A 94 17.43 0.88 34.22
CA ASN A 94 16.70 -0.34 33.92
C ASN A 94 17.01 -0.86 32.49
N LYS A 95 17.08 0.05 31.50
CA LYS A 95 17.48 -0.28 30.12
C LYS A 95 18.93 -0.76 30.04
N LEU A 96 19.84 -0.20 30.86
CA LEU A 96 21.23 -0.64 30.97
C LEU A 96 21.35 -2.03 31.60
N ASP A 97 20.53 -2.34 32.60
CA ASP A 97 20.50 -3.65 33.25
C ASP A 97 19.90 -4.74 32.32
N SER A 98 18.89 -4.37 31.55
CA SER A 98 18.20 -5.24 30.60
C SER A 98 19.04 -5.58 29.35
N ASP A 99 19.93 -4.69 28.93
CA ASP A 99 20.83 -4.89 27.77
C ASP A 99 22.22 -5.35 28.28
N SER A 100 22.27 -6.58 28.79
CA SER A 100 23.38 -7.21 29.50
C SER A 100 24.66 -7.43 28.65
N ASN A 101 24.84 -6.69 27.57
CA ASN A 101 25.99 -6.72 26.65
C ASN A 101 27.13 -5.76 27.05
N GLY A 102 27.28 -5.42 28.34
CA GLY A 102 28.48 -4.74 28.85
C GLY A 102 28.76 -3.35 28.26
N LYS A 103 27.75 -2.64 27.75
CA LYS A 103 27.93 -1.28 27.23
C LYS A 103 27.97 -0.26 28.37
N THR A 104 29.16 -0.07 28.94
CA THR A 104 29.47 1.02 29.86
C THR A 104 29.36 2.37 29.15
N VAL A 105 28.35 3.17 29.51
CA VAL A 105 28.22 4.56 29.05
C VAL A 105 29.26 5.39 29.80
N VAL A 106 30.35 5.77 29.12
CA VAL A 106 31.40 6.66 29.64
C VAL A 106 30.89 8.10 29.55
N TYR A 107 30.69 8.75 30.69
CA TYR A 107 30.46 10.20 30.74
C TYR A 107 31.74 10.92 30.34
N VAL A 108 31.75 11.57 29.18
CA VAL A 108 32.80 12.53 28.81
C VAL A 108 32.28 13.92 29.19
N PRO A 109 32.74 14.50 30.33
CA PRO A 109 32.37 15.86 30.68
C PRO A 109 32.90 16.81 29.62
N THR A 110 32.01 17.46 28.87
CA THR A 110 32.38 18.57 27.98
C THR A 110 32.25 19.94 28.63
N ASP A 111 32.19 20.01 29.96
CA ASP A 111 32.19 21.29 30.67
C ASP A 111 33.62 21.63 31.14
N GLY A 112 34.46 22.07 30.20
CA GLY A 112 35.64 22.89 30.51
C GLY A 112 37.06 22.31 30.35
N MET A 113 37.28 21.16 29.71
CA MET A 113 38.65 20.64 29.49
C MET A 113 38.89 20.16 28.06
N VAL A 114 39.10 21.10 27.14
CA VAL A 114 40.07 20.88 26.06
C VAL A 114 41.38 20.49 26.75
N PRO A 115 42.12 19.46 26.32
CA PRO A 115 43.38 19.12 26.95
C PRO A 115 44.30 20.35 26.88
N GLN A 116 44.60 20.98 28.03
CA GLN A 116 45.78 21.84 28.10
C GLN A 116 46.97 20.89 28.04
N LEU A 117 47.35 20.58 26.80
CA LEU A 117 48.57 19.87 26.49
C LEU A 117 49.70 20.63 27.15
N GLU A 118 50.55 19.91 27.86
CA GLU A 118 51.85 20.37 28.31
C GLU A 118 52.72 20.86 27.13
N THR A 119 52.42 22.05 26.60
CA THR A 119 53.32 22.78 25.70
C THR A 119 54.19 23.73 26.52
N GLY A 120 54.61 23.25 27.70
CA GLY A 120 55.75 23.77 28.45
C GLY A 120 57.08 23.17 27.98
N ARG A 121 57.16 22.65 26.75
CA ARG A 121 58.38 22.01 26.22
C ARG A 121 58.66 22.31 24.74
N VAL A 122 58.46 23.56 24.32
CA VAL A 122 59.11 24.12 23.13
C VAL A 122 59.65 25.51 23.49
N GLY A 123 60.69 25.54 24.31
CA GLY A 123 61.34 26.79 24.73
C GLY A 123 62.76 26.62 25.27
N ALA A 124 63.40 25.48 25.00
CA ALA A 124 64.80 25.26 25.33
C ALA A 124 65.47 24.52 24.17
N GLY A 125 66.10 25.30 23.27
CA GLY A 125 67.06 24.77 22.30
C GLY A 125 66.84 25.17 20.85
N ALA A 126 67.18 26.42 20.49
CA ALA A 126 67.70 26.78 19.16
C ALA A 126 68.30 28.20 19.22
N VAL A 127 69.63 28.30 19.42
CA VAL A 127 70.59 28.85 18.44
C VAL A 127 70.22 30.26 17.94
N LYS A 128 70.71 31.31 18.60
CA LYS A 128 71.92 32.09 18.27
C LYS A 128 72.14 33.17 19.32
#